data_AF-A0A355V0D0-F1
#
_entry.id   AF-A0A355V0D0-F1
#
_cell.length_a   1.000
_cell.length_b   1.000
_cell.length_c   1.000
_cell.angle_alpha   90.00
_cell.angle_beta   90.00
_cell.angle_gamma   90.00
#
_symmetry.space_group_name_H-M   'P 1'
#
loop_
_entity.id
_entity.type
_entity.pdbx_description
1 polymer ?
#
loop_
_entity_poly.entity_id
_entity_poly.type
_entity_poly.pdbx_seq_one_letter_code
_entity_poly.pdbx_strand_id
1 'polypeptide(L)'
;MSNNTKRRGFSPILAFILGIIFGIIILVGTIVAAVFVALNYKIDNIGANKDEDGNYVFINGDPDNGGVGTLLDLIKKVGALAGDYQSLSVGEVENLLPVASGITEKLREALSQYVTIDAEELKAVKFGEFGDYVQGKVMDIRPAALIDSFGGGLPDNEIIDLILNGKESDYVENGESLYPVYYDAYTAADGGFLRKPDGARLAADKEQYLAEKGEEYRLYFYGYGDNNYVTYKDEDNYVFSPVESMLYAAHTSCAALSGNYYYDGENKIEVTPVTIGSFSDGSAFDALYDVPVTELVTDADGVTQKILGGISVGDLMNGTVDFGEVIDGLEISDFIDVELTRVDGRLELTSSDIILSYFVYGITDIVERDGVITGVYHPVGGEAINCFIEELDGKINCVRLGDGTEITGTGLNTVSDRVGGVTSDLKIGAIMDVEDNKLLKAIENSTIESLPADIANLSVNELYAEDIYGREIYLAEKFDAALLYYSEIDGGYKLVGNLTAEQFGEGTFYTYGAATATWKLLLYSGGVEQTYSVNNLTALITNVTANTQNTTMSELTEAGILTLTPEQLAVKFNGKPVGEMTLVSVIDAFINLLSSMPQNS
;
A
#
# COMPACT_ATOMS: atom_id res chain seq x y z
N MET A 1 14.95 -13.68 -10.62
CA MET A 1 15.35 -15.04 -10.18
C MET A 1 14.32 -15.51 -9.16
N SER A 2 13.64 -16.62 -9.46
CA SER A 2 12.62 -17.24 -8.60
C SER A 2 13.28 -18.14 -7.57
N ASN A 3 13.04 -17.88 -6.29
CA ASN A 3 13.24 -18.85 -5.21
C ASN A 3 12.40 -18.46 -3.97
N ASN A 4 11.08 -18.34 -4.14
CA ASN A 4 10.15 -18.22 -3.02
C ASN A 4 9.79 -19.60 -2.47
N THR A 5 10.70 -20.22 -1.73
CA THR A 5 10.31 -21.23 -0.75
C THR A 5 9.59 -20.52 0.40
N LYS A 6 8.26 -20.36 0.27
CA LYS A 6 7.35 -20.01 1.38
C LYS A 6 7.53 -21.05 2.49
N ARG A 7 8.42 -20.79 3.45
CA ARG A 7 8.36 -21.47 4.75
C ARG A 7 7.16 -20.89 5.48
N ARG A 8 6.03 -21.60 5.40
CA ARG A 8 4.89 -21.46 6.32
C ARG A 8 5.40 -21.74 7.74
N GLY A 9 5.95 -20.73 8.39
CA GLY A 9 6.17 -20.77 9.84
C GLY A 9 4.80 -20.75 10.49
N PHE A 10 4.48 -21.80 11.25
CA PHE A 10 3.32 -21.81 12.15
C PHE A 10 3.40 -20.56 13.04
N SER A 11 2.39 -19.68 12.94
CA SER A 11 2.31 -18.45 13.72
C SER A 11 2.32 -18.76 15.23
N PRO A 12 3.04 -17.98 16.07
CA PRO A 12 2.99 -18.09 17.53
C PRO A 12 1.56 -18.05 18.10
N ILE A 13 0.65 -17.32 17.44
CA ILE A 13 -0.76 -17.18 17.83
C ILE A 13 -1.51 -18.50 17.55
N LEU A 14 -1.24 -19.15 16.42
CA LEU A 14 -1.81 -20.46 16.10
C LEU A 14 -1.29 -21.54 17.08
N ALA A 15 -0.02 -21.47 17.49
CA ALA A 15 0.53 -22.37 18.51
C ALA A 15 -0.12 -22.15 19.90
N PHE A 16 -0.50 -20.92 20.23
CA PHE A 16 -1.21 -20.55 21.45
C PHE A 16 -2.67 -21.01 21.45
N ILE A 17 -3.40 -20.78 20.35
CA ILE A 17 -4.77 -21.29 20.14
C ILE A 17 -4.78 -22.83 20.11
N LEU A 18 -3.81 -23.46 19.46
CA LEU A 18 -3.61 -24.91 19.56
C LEU A 18 -3.38 -25.33 21.01
N GLY A 19 -2.64 -24.57 21.82
CA GLY A 19 -2.47 -24.80 23.25
C GLY A 19 -3.79 -24.80 24.03
N ILE A 20 -4.69 -23.86 23.73
CA ILE A 20 -6.04 -23.78 24.31
C ILE A 20 -6.91 -24.96 23.82
N ILE A 21 -6.92 -25.23 22.52
CA ILE A 21 -7.62 -26.39 21.94
C ILE A 21 -7.10 -27.70 22.55
N PHE A 22 -5.79 -27.84 22.76
CA PHE A 22 -5.19 -28.97 23.48
C PHE A 22 -5.62 -29.01 24.95
N GLY A 23 -5.71 -27.88 25.64
CA GLY A 23 -6.25 -27.80 27.00
C GLY A 23 -7.71 -28.25 27.09
N ILE A 24 -8.54 -27.81 26.14
CA ILE A 24 -9.94 -28.21 26.01
C ILE A 24 -10.03 -29.71 25.65
N ILE A 25 -9.22 -30.21 24.71
CA ILE A 25 -9.15 -31.64 24.34
C ILE A 25 -8.72 -32.50 25.54
N ILE A 26 -7.76 -32.05 26.35
CA ILE A 26 -7.36 -32.74 27.58
C ILE A 26 -8.53 -32.79 28.57
N LEU A 27 -9.32 -31.71 28.66
CA LEU A 27 -10.49 -31.62 29.52
C LEU A 27 -11.62 -32.57 29.05
N VAL A 28 -11.89 -32.60 27.74
CA VAL A 28 -12.78 -33.60 27.12
C VAL A 28 -12.27 -35.03 27.36
N GLY A 29 -10.96 -35.26 27.22
CA GLY A 29 -10.32 -36.54 27.52
C GLY A 29 -10.46 -36.97 28.97
N THR A 30 -10.38 -36.04 29.93
CA THR A 30 -10.64 -36.33 31.35
C THR A 30 -12.10 -36.66 31.64
N ILE A 31 -13.07 -36.05 30.94
CA ILE A 31 -14.50 -36.38 31.08
C ILE A 31 -14.77 -37.79 30.54
N VAL A 32 -14.22 -38.12 29.36
CA VAL A 32 -14.30 -39.48 28.79
C VAL A 32 -13.63 -40.50 29.72
N ALA A 33 -12.50 -40.16 30.34
CA ALA A 33 -11.84 -41.00 31.32
C ALA A 33 -12.68 -41.18 32.61
N ALA A 34 -13.34 -40.14 33.10
CA ALA A 34 -14.23 -40.20 34.27
C ALA A 34 -15.45 -41.11 34.01
N VAL A 35 -16.06 -41.01 32.82
CA VAL A 35 -17.11 -41.94 32.36
C VAL A 35 -16.59 -43.38 32.33
N PHE A 36 -15.42 -43.59 31.72
CA PHE A 36 -14.82 -44.92 31.61
C PHE A 36 -14.51 -45.52 33.00
N VAL A 37 -14.03 -44.72 33.95
CA VAL A 37 -13.77 -45.12 35.33
C VAL A 37 -15.07 -45.46 36.06
N ALA A 38 -16.13 -44.67 35.87
CA ALA A 38 -17.43 -44.91 36.50
C ALA A 38 -18.12 -46.18 35.96
N LEU A 39 -18.05 -46.43 34.65
CA LEU A 39 -18.60 -47.65 34.03
C LEU A 39 -17.80 -48.91 34.33
N ASN A 40 -16.49 -48.79 34.56
CA ASN A 40 -15.63 -49.89 35.03
C ASN A 40 -15.55 -50.00 36.56
N TYR A 41 -16.37 -49.24 37.28
CA TYR A 41 -16.40 -49.29 38.72
C TYR A 41 -16.92 -50.66 39.19
N LYS A 42 -16.30 -51.21 40.23
CA LYS A 42 -16.64 -52.54 40.76
C LYS A 42 -18.05 -52.52 41.35
N ILE A 43 -18.87 -53.51 40.98
CA ILE A 43 -20.27 -53.64 41.45
C ILE A 43 -20.34 -53.66 42.98
N ASP A 44 -19.34 -54.25 43.63
CA ASP A 44 -19.20 -54.32 45.10
C ASP A 44 -19.19 -52.96 45.80
N ASN A 45 -18.86 -51.90 45.07
CA ASN A 45 -18.78 -50.55 45.61
C ASN A 45 -20.03 -49.70 45.25
N ILE A 46 -21.00 -50.24 44.51
CA ILE A 46 -22.17 -49.51 44.02
C ILE A 46 -23.40 -49.68 44.93
N GLY A 47 -23.43 -50.73 45.77
CA GLY A 47 -24.46 -50.96 46.78
C GLY A 47 -24.14 -52.18 47.67
N ALA A 48 -25.01 -52.49 48.64
CA ALA A 48 -24.86 -53.64 49.53
C ALA A 48 -25.10 -54.97 48.79
N ASN A 49 -24.07 -55.47 48.08
CA ASN A 49 -24.13 -56.71 47.31
C ASN A 49 -23.53 -57.93 48.05
N LYS A 50 -23.01 -57.72 49.27
CA LYS A 50 -22.49 -58.78 50.13
C LYS A 50 -23.20 -58.79 51.48
N ASP A 51 -23.43 -59.98 52.03
CA ASP A 51 -23.93 -60.17 53.40
C ASP A 51 -22.80 -60.01 54.43
N GLU A 52 -23.14 -60.12 55.72
CA GLU A 52 -22.20 -60.03 56.84
C GLU A 52 -21.08 -61.08 56.79
N ASP A 53 -21.28 -62.17 56.02
CA ASP A 53 -20.33 -63.26 55.82
C ASP A 53 -19.50 -63.11 54.52
N GLY A 54 -19.71 -62.02 53.76
CA GLY A 54 -18.97 -61.70 52.54
C GLY A 54 -19.44 -62.43 51.27
N ASN A 55 -20.58 -63.13 51.33
CA ASN A 55 -21.16 -63.83 50.18
C ASN A 55 -21.98 -62.88 49.32
N TYR A 56 -21.96 -63.08 48.00
CA TYR A 56 -22.76 -62.30 47.07
C TYR A 56 -24.26 -62.61 47.23
N VAL A 57 -25.06 -61.59 47.54
CA VAL A 57 -26.48 -61.74 47.88
C VAL A 57 -27.38 -61.64 46.64
N PHE A 58 -27.04 -60.75 45.71
CA PHE A 58 -27.91 -60.41 44.58
C PHE A 58 -27.24 -60.65 43.22
N ILE A 59 -25.94 -60.32 43.09
CA ILE A 59 -25.18 -60.47 41.85
C ILE A 59 -23.83 -61.11 42.18
N ASN A 60 -23.51 -62.23 41.52
CA ASN A 60 -22.17 -62.84 41.61
C ASN A 60 -21.12 -61.87 41.05
N GLY A 61 -20.31 -61.26 41.92
CA GLY A 61 -19.28 -60.29 41.57
C GLY A 61 -17.94 -60.91 41.13
N ASP A 62 -17.84 -62.24 41.08
CA ASP A 62 -16.62 -62.98 40.74
C ASP A 62 -16.57 -63.34 39.24
N PRO A 63 -15.75 -62.65 38.42
CA PRO A 63 -15.67 -62.90 36.98
C PRO A 63 -15.17 -64.31 36.65
N ASP A 64 -14.32 -64.89 37.49
CA ASP A 64 -13.67 -66.18 37.27
C ASP A 64 -14.65 -67.35 37.52
N ASN A 65 -15.74 -67.09 38.23
CA ASN A 65 -16.82 -68.04 38.52
C ASN A 65 -18.14 -67.69 37.81
N GLY A 66 -18.06 -67.07 36.64
CA GLY A 66 -19.22 -66.76 35.80
C GLY A 66 -20.03 -65.53 36.23
N GLY A 67 -19.53 -64.76 37.19
CA GLY A 67 -20.08 -63.48 37.66
C GLY A 67 -19.69 -62.28 36.81
N VAL A 68 -20.00 -61.07 37.28
CA VAL A 68 -19.71 -59.78 36.61
C VAL A 68 -18.86 -58.92 37.53
N GLY A 69 -17.72 -58.43 37.05
CA GLY A 69 -16.77 -57.70 37.91
C GLY A 69 -17.03 -56.19 37.96
N THR A 70 -17.58 -55.64 36.88
CA THR A 70 -17.81 -54.20 36.69
C THR A 70 -19.26 -53.90 36.37
N LEU A 71 -19.65 -52.63 36.56
CA LEU A 71 -20.99 -52.18 36.20
C LEU A 71 -21.30 -52.39 34.71
N LEU A 72 -20.33 -52.15 33.83
CA LEU A 72 -20.46 -52.40 32.40
C LEU A 72 -20.69 -53.88 32.08
N ASP A 73 -20.03 -54.81 32.78
CA ASP A 73 -20.23 -56.25 32.59
C ASP A 73 -21.64 -56.68 33.01
N LEU A 74 -22.16 -56.09 34.08
CA LEU A 74 -23.52 -56.31 34.56
C LEU A 74 -24.55 -55.84 33.54
N ILE A 75 -24.40 -54.61 33.02
CA ILE A 75 -25.26 -54.04 31.98
C ILE A 75 -25.25 -54.91 30.72
N LYS A 76 -24.06 -55.33 30.26
CA LYS A 76 -23.92 -56.21 29.09
C LYS A 76 -24.61 -57.56 29.29
N LYS A 77 -24.51 -58.18 30.47
CA LYS A 77 -25.19 -59.46 30.75
C LYS A 77 -26.70 -59.31 30.87
N VAL A 78 -27.18 -58.23 31.49
CA VAL A 78 -28.63 -57.96 31.60
C VAL A 78 -29.24 -57.64 30.23
N GLY A 79 -28.55 -56.86 29.41
CA GLY A 79 -29.01 -56.60 28.06
C GLY A 79 -28.87 -57.80 27.12
N ALA A 80 -27.93 -58.72 27.35
CA ALA A 80 -27.89 -60.01 26.66
C ALA A 80 -29.11 -60.91 27.02
N LEU A 81 -29.67 -60.78 28.22
CA LEU A 81 -30.92 -61.45 28.62
C LEU A 81 -32.17 -60.77 28.04
N ALA A 82 -32.12 -59.46 27.83
CA ALA A 82 -33.20 -58.66 27.24
C ALA A 82 -33.21 -58.64 25.69
N GLY A 83 -32.19 -59.22 25.05
CA GLY A 83 -32.07 -59.33 23.59
C GLY A 83 -31.32 -58.18 22.92
N ASP A 84 -31.21 -57.02 23.58
CA ASP A 84 -30.35 -55.89 23.17
C ASP A 84 -30.00 -55.01 24.37
N TYR A 85 -28.70 -54.89 24.70
CA TYR A 85 -28.24 -54.02 25.79
C TYR A 85 -28.21 -52.54 25.39
N GLN A 86 -28.18 -52.25 24.08
CA GLN A 86 -28.11 -50.89 23.57
C GLN A 86 -29.44 -50.15 23.70
N SER A 87 -30.55 -50.89 23.80
CA SER A 87 -31.90 -50.31 23.92
C SER A 87 -32.33 -49.98 25.35
N LEU A 88 -31.61 -50.50 26.36
CA LEU A 88 -31.94 -50.27 27.77
C LEU A 88 -31.50 -48.88 28.22
N SER A 89 -32.37 -48.17 28.94
CA SER A 89 -32.01 -46.89 29.58
C SER A 89 -31.31 -47.07 30.93
N VAL A 90 -30.59 -46.04 31.38
CA VAL A 90 -29.94 -46.03 32.70
C VAL A 90 -30.98 -46.28 33.81
N GLY A 91 -32.14 -45.63 33.74
CA GLY A 91 -33.22 -45.80 34.72
C GLY A 91 -33.94 -47.15 34.64
N GLU A 92 -34.04 -47.76 33.46
CA GLU A 92 -34.57 -49.12 33.31
C GLU A 92 -33.67 -50.14 33.99
N VAL A 93 -32.35 -49.98 33.91
CA VAL A 93 -31.39 -50.85 34.60
C VAL A 93 -31.44 -50.67 36.12
N GLU A 94 -31.63 -49.45 36.63
CA GLU A 94 -31.86 -49.22 38.07
C GLU A 94 -33.12 -49.93 38.58
N ASN A 95 -34.18 -49.97 37.77
CA ASN A 95 -35.44 -50.61 38.12
C ASN A 95 -35.39 -52.15 38.00
N LEU A 96 -34.56 -52.68 37.10
CA LEU A 96 -34.40 -54.12 36.87
C LEU A 96 -33.48 -54.79 37.91
N LEU A 97 -32.60 -54.03 38.56
CA LEU A 97 -31.57 -54.57 39.44
C LEU A 97 -31.59 -53.88 40.81
N PRO A 98 -31.94 -54.59 41.90
CA PRO A 98 -31.93 -54.03 43.26
C PRO A 98 -30.58 -53.48 43.72
N VAL A 99 -29.47 -53.96 43.16
CA VAL A 99 -28.08 -53.53 43.45
C VAL A 99 -27.67 -52.30 42.64
N ALA A 100 -28.40 -52.01 41.56
CA ALA A 100 -28.18 -50.87 40.68
C ALA A 100 -28.84 -49.58 41.18
N SER A 101 -29.54 -49.62 42.33
CA SER A 101 -30.16 -48.44 42.91
C SER A 101 -29.11 -47.36 43.20
N GLY A 102 -29.14 -46.24 42.48
CA GLY A 102 -28.20 -45.13 42.65
C GLY A 102 -27.05 -45.09 41.63
N ILE A 103 -27.09 -45.88 40.55
CA ILE A 103 -26.18 -45.71 39.41
C ILE A 103 -26.33 -44.32 38.80
N THR A 104 -27.56 -43.86 38.59
CA THR A 104 -27.84 -42.51 38.05
C THR A 104 -27.18 -41.47 38.94
N GLU A 105 -27.31 -41.60 40.26
CA GLU A 105 -26.75 -40.63 41.21
C GLU A 105 -25.23 -40.65 41.24
N LYS A 106 -24.59 -41.83 41.20
CA LYS A 106 -23.12 -41.93 41.15
C LYS A 106 -22.54 -41.46 39.82
N LEU A 107 -23.22 -41.73 38.70
CA LEU A 107 -22.85 -41.20 37.39
C LEU A 107 -23.01 -39.68 37.38
N ARG A 108 -24.12 -39.17 37.92
CA ARG A 108 -24.36 -37.74 38.08
C ARG A 108 -23.29 -37.10 38.96
N GLU A 109 -22.97 -37.65 40.13
CA GLU A 109 -21.90 -37.14 41.01
C GLU A 109 -20.54 -37.12 40.30
N ALA A 110 -20.15 -38.21 39.64
CA ALA A 110 -18.89 -38.31 38.93
C ALA A 110 -18.77 -37.33 37.75
N LEU A 111 -19.88 -37.03 37.08
CA LEU A 111 -19.92 -36.14 35.92
C LEU A 111 -20.21 -34.68 36.30
N SER A 112 -20.91 -34.44 37.41
CA SER A 112 -21.29 -33.11 37.92
C SER A 112 -20.11 -32.21 38.24
N GLN A 113 -18.92 -32.80 38.45
CA GLN A 113 -17.66 -32.07 38.61
C GLN A 113 -17.19 -31.39 37.32
N TYR A 114 -17.74 -31.77 36.17
CA TYR A 114 -17.26 -31.36 34.85
C TYR A 114 -18.38 -30.86 33.92
N VAL A 115 -19.61 -31.38 34.05
CA VAL A 115 -20.78 -31.03 33.23
C VAL A 115 -22.04 -31.00 34.08
N THR A 116 -22.94 -30.06 33.83
CA THR A 116 -24.26 -30.05 34.47
C THR A 116 -25.14 -31.14 33.85
N ILE A 117 -25.53 -32.13 34.66
CA ILE A 117 -26.37 -33.26 34.22
C ILE A 117 -27.65 -33.30 35.05
N ASP A 118 -28.79 -33.24 34.35
CA ASP A 118 -30.10 -33.48 34.95
C ASP A 118 -30.29 -34.99 35.21
N ALA A 119 -30.80 -35.31 36.40
CA ALA A 119 -30.95 -36.68 36.87
C ALA A 119 -32.05 -37.45 36.11
N GLU A 120 -33.12 -36.78 35.70
CA GLU A 120 -34.22 -37.38 34.96
C GLU A 120 -33.86 -37.54 33.48
N GLU A 121 -33.11 -36.59 32.90
CA GLU A 121 -32.52 -36.76 31.57
C GLU A 121 -31.60 -37.98 31.55
N LEU A 122 -30.67 -38.09 32.51
CA LEU A 122 -29.71 -39.20 32.60
C LEU A 122 -30.40 -40.58 32.69
N LYS A 123 -31.51 -40.69 33.43
CA LYS A 123 -32.31 -41.92 33.53
C LYS A 123 -32.92 -42.35 32.21
N ALA A 124 -33.25 -41.40 31.34
CA ALA A 124 -33.88 -41.68 30.05
C ALA A 124 -32.87 -42.07 28.96
N VAL A 125 -31.58 -41.79 29.16
CA VAL A 125 -30.52 -42.09 28.18
C VAL A 125 -30.33 -43.60 28.03
N LYS A 126 -30.35 -44.07 26.78
CA LYS A 126 -30.03 -45.47 26.46
C LYS A 126 -28.53 -45.71 26.52
N PHE A 127 -28.10 -46.88 26.96
CA PHE A 127 -26.67 -47.21 27.03
C PHE A 127 -25.97 -47.18 25.67
N GLY A 128 -26.68 -47.48 24.57
CA GLY A 128 -26.16 -47.34 23.21
C GLY A 128 -25.92 -45.88 22.79
N GLU A 129 -26.66 -44.94 23.38
CA GLU A 129 -26.66 -43.50 23.08
C GLU A 129 -25.91 -42.69 24.16
N PHE A 130 -25.41 -43.35 25.22
CA PHE A 130 -24.78 -42.70 26.37
C PHE A 130 -23.50 -41.94 26.02
N GLY A 131 -22.70 -42.49 25.11
CA GLY A 131 -21.50 -41.82 24.60
C GLY A 131 -21.84 -40.51 23.89
N ASP A 132 -22.84 -40.55 23.01
CA ASP A 132 -23.31 -39.39 22.26
C ASP A 132 -23.96 -38.35 23.17
N TYR A 133 -24.71 -38.79 24.19
CA TYR A 133 -25.29 -37.91 25.22
C TYR A 133 -24.21 -37.16 26.00
N VAL A 134 -23.19 -37.87 26.50
CA VAL A 134 -22.09 -37.22 27.24
C VAL A 134 -21.30 -36.31 26.30
N GLN A 135 -21.04 -36.72 25.06
CA GLN A 135 -20.38 -35.88 24.07
C GLN A 135 -21.17 -34.58 23.81
N GLY A 136 -22.50 -34.65 23.70
CA GLY A 136 -23.36 -33.48 23.58
C GLY A 136 -23.22 -32.52 24.77
N LYS A 137 -23.33 -33.05 26.00
CA LYS A 137 -23.17 -32.23 27.22
C LYS A 137 -21.77 -31.61 27.35
N VAL A 138 -20.74 -32.26 26.83
CA VAL A 138 -19.38 -31.71 26.76
C VAL A 138 -19.31 -30.58 25.75
N MET A 139 -19.94 -30.71 24.58
CA MET A 139 -19.99 -29.65 23.58
C MET A 139 -20.71 -28.41 24.09
N ASP A 140 -21.66 -28.55 25.03
CA ASP A 140 -22.39 -27.43 25.66
C ASP A 140 -21.59 -26.67 26.74
N ILE A 141 -20.38 -27.13 27.11
CA ILE A 141 -19.55 -26.46 28.11
C ILE A 141 -19.15 -25.06 27.62
N ARG A 142 -19.31 -24.06 28.48
CA ARG A 142 -18.91 -22.66 28.26
C ARG A 142 -17.53 -22.40 28.86
N PRO A 143 -16.47 -22.21 28.05
CA PRO A 143 -15.13 -22.06 28.59
C PRO A 143 -14.95 -20.80 29.46
N ALA A 144 -15.63 -19.69 29.15
CA ALA A 144 -15.59 -18.47 29.95
C ALA A 144 -16.06 -18.71 31.40
N ALA A 145 -17.28 -19.23 31.57
CA ALA A 145 -17.84 -19.59 32.87
C ALA A 145 -17.00 -20.64 33.62
N LEU A 146 -16.39 -21.59 32.89
CA LEU A 146 -15.53 -22.61 33.47
C LEU A 146 -14.24 -21.99 34.04
N ILE A 147 -13.58 -21.10 33.30
CA ILE A 147 -12.36 -20.41 33.73
C ILE A 147 -12.65 -19.51 34.95
N ASP A 148 -13.77 -18.81 34.94
CA ASP A 148 -14.23 -17.99 36.08
C ASP A 148 -14.49 -18.86 37.33
N SER A 149 -15.09 -20.04 37.16
CA SER A 149 -15.36 -20.97 38.27
C SER A 149 -14.10 -21.51 38.95
N PHE A 150 -12.96 -21.53 38.25
CA PHE A 150 -11.66 -21.90 38.81
C PHE A 150 -10.95 -20.75 39.54
N GLY A 151 -11.58 -19.56 39.65
CA GLY A 151 -11.08 -18.42 40.41
C GLY A 151 -9.87 -17.71 39.80
N GLY A 152 -9.56 -18.00 38.53
CA GLY A 152 -8.43 -17.41 37.81
C GLY A 152 -8.77 -16.15 37.02
N GLY A 153 -10.06 -15.93 36.70
CA GLY A 153 -10.46 -14.96 35.68
C GLY A 153 -9.90 -15.32 34.30
N LEU A 154 -10.40 -14.66 33.26
CA LEU A 154 -9.79 -14.78 31.94
C LEU A 154 -8.37 -14.19 31.95
N PRO A 155 -7.43 -14.76 31.17
CA PRO A 155 -6.14 -14.12 30.96
C PRO A 155 -6.35 -12.72 30.38
N ASP A 156 -5.56 -11.74 30.83
CA ASP A 156 -5.58 -10.36 30.33
C ASP A 156 -5.08 -10.32 28.87
N ASN A 157 -5.98 -10.63 27.94
CA ASN A 157 -5.72 -10.73 26.51
C ASN A 157 -7.02 -10.45 25.74
N GLU A 158 -7.04 -9.32 25.04
CA GLU A 158 -8.20 -8.82 24.30
C GLU A 158 -8.72 -9.81 23.25
N ILE A 159 -7.84 -10.57 22.57
CA ILE A 159 -8.25 -11.58 21.59
C ILE A 159 -8.94 -12.76 22.27
N ILE A 160 -8.47 -13.19 23.44
CA ILE A 160 -9.10 -14.29 24.21
C ILE A 160 -10.46 -13.85 24.73
N ASP A 161 -10.55 -12.63 25.26
CA ASP A 161 -11.81 -12.06 25.70
C ASP A 161 -12.79 -11.96 24.53
N LEU A 162 -12.33 -11.44 23.38
CA LEU A 162 -13.09 -11.36 22.15
C LEU A 162 -13.58 -12.73 21.63
N ILE A 163 -12.77 -13.79 21.74
CA ILE A 163 -13.16 -15.14 21.30
C ILE A 163 -14.16 -15.78 22.26
N LEU A 164 -13.99 -15.58 23.58
CA LEU A 164 -14.78 -16.29 24.59
C LEU A 164 -16.06 -15.56 24.98
N ASN A 165 -15.98 -14.24 25.01
CA ASN A 165 -17.07 -13.35 25.37
C ASN A 165 -17.65 -12.62 24.14
N GLY A 166 -17.04 -12.73 22.95
CA GLY A 166 -17.39 -11.88 21.81
C GLY A 166 -16.83 -10.47 21.97
N LYS A 167 -17.06 -9.59 20.98
CA LYS A 167 -16.94 -8.15 21.23
C LYS A 167 -17.92 -7.83 22.37
N GLU A 168 -17.50 -7.04 23.36
CA GLU A 168 -18.43 -6.47 24.35
C GLU A 168 -19.72 -6.11 23.62
N SER A 169 -20.91 -6.51 24.11
CA SER A 169 -22.11 -6.01 23.46
C SER A 169 -22.05 -4.51 23.51
N ASP A 170 -21.87 -3.94 22.32
CA ASP A 170 -21.92 -2.51 22.11
C ASP A 170 -23.12 -2.00 22.89
N TYR A 171 -22.90 -0.91 23.59
CA TYR A 171 -23.91 -0.29 24.42
C TYR A 171 -24.07 1.16 24.03
N VAL A 172 -25.28 1.66 24.27
CA VAL A 172 -25.56 3.09 24.24
C VAL A 172 -25.51 3.58 25.67
N GLU A 173 -24.62 4.53 25.94
CA GLU A 173 -24.47 5.13 27.26
C GLU A 173 -25.42 6.33 27.45
N ASN A 174 -26.10 6.38 28.59
CA ASN A 174 -26.85 7.56 29.02
C ASN A 174 -26.73 7.74 30.54
N GLY A 175 -25.72 8.52 30.94
CA GLY A 175 -25.36 8.67 32.36
C GLY A 175 -24.81 7.36 32.91
N GLU A 176 -25.30 6.91 34.08
CA GLU A 176 -24.88 5.64 34.69
C GLU A 176 -25.59 4.41 34.10
N SER A 177 -26.45 4.60 33.09
CA SER A 177 -27.21 3.50 32.46
C SER A 177 -26.61 3.10 31.13
N LEU A 178 -26.39 1.78 30.96
CA LEU A 178 -25.94 1.17 29.71
C LEU A 178 -27.12 0.44 29.06
N TYR A 179 -27.39 0.73 27.80
CA TYR A 179 -28.45 0.09 27.03
C TYR A 179 -27.85 -0.84 25.98
N PRO A 180 -28.29 -2.12 25.90
CA PRO A 180 -27.78 -3.04 24.89
C PRO A 180 -28.10 -2.56 23.48
N VAL A 181 -27.11 -2.65 22.59
CA VAL A 181 -27.30 -2.45 21.15
C VAL A 181 -27.70 -3.76 20.51
N TYR A 182 -28.77 -3.68 19.72
CA TYR A 182 -29.25 -4.73 18.84
C TYR A 182 -29.02 -4.33 17.40
N TYR A 183 -29.10 -5.29 16.49
CA TYR A 183 -29.11 -5.03 15.07
C TYR A 183 -30.07 -5.94 14.33
N ASP A 184 -30.60 -5.43 13.22
CA ASP A 184 -31.24 -6.22 12.18
C ASP A 184 -30.30 -6.30 10.97
N ALA A 185 -30.13 -7.50 10.40
CA ALA A 185 -29.30 -7.73 9.22
C ALA A 185 -30.13 -7.62 7.91
N TYR A 186 -29.56 -6.97 6.91
CA TYR A 186 -30.16 -6.66 5.62
C TYR A 186 -29.26 -7.09 4.46
N THR A 187 -29.89 -7.34 3.31
CA THR A 187 -29.24 -7.59 2.02
C THR A 187 -29.71 -6.56 1.00
N ALA A 188 -28.80 -6.11 0.14
CA ALA A 188 -29.14 -5.21 -0.95
C ALA A 188 -30.04 -5.92 -1.96
N ALA A 189 -31.09 -5.23 -2.41
CA ALA A 189 -32.00 -5.71 -3.43
C ALA A 189 -32.45 -4.55 -4.34
N ASP A 190 -33.10 -4.87 -5.45
CA ASP A 190 -33.66 -3.83 -6.31
C ASP A 190 -34.63 -2.92 -5.51
N GLY A 191 -34.29 -1.62 -5.48
CA GLY A 191 -35.07 -0.57 -4.85
C GLY A 191 -34.88 -0.38 -3.34
N GLY A 192 -33.83 -0.93 -2.72
CA GLY A 192 -33.49 -0.71 -1.29
C GLY A 192 -32.98 -1.97 -0.58
N PHE A 193 -33.19 -2.07 0.73
CA PHE A 193 -32.62 -3.16 1.55
C PHE A 193 -33.71 -4.09 2.13
N LEU A 194 -33.46 -5.40 2.10
CA LEU A 194 -34.37 -6.43 2.62
C LEU A 194 -33.77 -7.12 3.84
N ARG A 195 -34.52 -7.14 4.95
CA ARG A 195 -34.13 -7.78 6.21
C ARG A 195 -34.04 -9.29 6.02
N LYS A 196 -32.93 -9.90 6.41
CA LYS A 196 -32.62 -11.31 6.09
C LYS A 196 -33.62 -12.32 6.67
N PRO A 197 -34.05 -12.22 7.95
CA PRO A 197 -34.97 -13.21 8.52
C PRO A 197 -36.35 -13.30 7.86
N ASP A 198 -36.92 -12.17 7.41
CA ASP A 198 -38.34 -12.10 7.01
C ASP A 198 -38.59 -11.37 5.67
N GLY A 199 -37.54 -10.86 5.03
CA GLY A 199 -37.64 -10.11 3.77
C GLY A 199 -38.31 -8.75 3.91
N ALA A 200 -38.46 -8.21 5.13
CA ALA A 200 -39.07 -6.90 5.33
C ALA A 200 -38.18 -5.81 4.73
N ARG A 201 -38.79 -4.86 4.02
CA ARG A 201 -38.06 -3.76 3.39
C ARG A 201 -37.74 -2.67 4.41
N LEU A 202 -36.48 -2.21 4.43
CA LEU A 202 -36.07 -1.08 5.24
C LEU A 202 -36.74 0.21 4.76
N ALA A 203 -37.09 1.09 5.69
CA ALA A 203 -37.60 2.41 5.35
C ALA A 203 -36.45 3.30 4.82
N ALA A 204 -36.70 4.01 3.71
CA ALA A 204 -35.68 4.80 3.00
C ALA A 204 -34.97 5.84 3.87
N ASP A 205 -35.66 6.41 4.86
CA ASP A 205 -35.11 7.39 5.81
C ASP A 205 -34.12 6.78 6.83
N LYS A 206 -34.08 5.45 6.91
CA LYS A 206 -33.17 4.68 7.77
C LYS A 206 -32.00 4.07 7.01
N GLU A 207 -32.03 4.05 5.69
CA GLU A 207 -30.95 3.48 4.87
C GLU A 207 -29.60 4.18 5.11
N GLN A 208 -29.61 5.48 5.40
CA GLN A 208 -28.41 6.26 5.73
C GLN A 208 -27.68 5.80 7.02
N TYR A 209 -28.35 5.01 7.88
CA TYR A 209 -27.80 4.50 9.13
C TYR A 209 -27.35 3.04 9.03
N LEU A 210 -27.37 2.46 7.82
CA LEU A 210 -26.83 1.12 7.59
C LEU A 210 -25.31 1.14 7.66
N ALA A 211 -24.76 0.21 8.44
CA ALA A 211 -23.34 -0.10 8.44
C ALA A 211 -23.08 -1.29 7.51
N GLU A 212 -22.13 -1.15 6.59
CA GLU A 212 -21.68 -2.24 5.73
C GLU A 212 -20.80 -3.23 6.52
N LYS A 213 -21.09 -4.52 6.36
CA LYS A 213 -20.42 -5.64 7.03
C LYS A 213 -20.27 -6.79 6.05
N GLY A 214 -19.21 -6.74 5.23
CA GLY A 214 -18.99 -7.70 4.16
C GLY A 214 -20.10 -7.61 3.11
N GLU A 215 -20.78 -8.73 2.81
CA GLU A 215 -21.90 -8.77 1.86
C GLU A 215 -23.26 -8.36 2.48
N GLU A 216 -23.27 -7.91 3.73
CA GLU A 216 -24.48 -7.61 4.51
C GLU A 216 -24.47 -6.18 5.05
N TYR A 217 -25.67 -5.69 5.37
CA TYR A 217 -25.86 -4.37 5.97
C TYR A 217 -26.54 -4.51 7.33
N ARG A 218 -26.04 -3.84 8.37
CA ARG A 218 -26.61 -3.88 9.72
C ARG A 218 -27.24 -2.54 10.07
N LEU A 219 -28.47 -2.57 10.59
CA LEU A 219 -29.11 -1.42 11.22
C LEU A 219 -29.08 -1.60 12.74
N TYR A 220 -28.33 -0.76 13.43
CA TYR A 220 -28.18 -0.83 14.88
C TYR A 220 -29.25 -0.01 15.59
N PHE A 221 -29.72 -0.50 16.74
CA PHE A 221 -30.75 0.17 17.54
C PHE A 221 -30.66 -0.24 19.02
N TYR A 222 -31.27 0.55 19.90
CA TYR A 222 -31.36 0.27 21.33
C TYR A 222 -32.78 0.53 21.85
N GLY A 223 -33.14 -0.15 22.95
CA GLY A 223 -34.43 0.04 23.62
C GLY A 223 -34.36 1.14 24.68
N TYR A 224 -35.31 2.07 24.69
CA TYR A 224 -35.46 3.08 25.75
C TYR A 224 -36.94 3.32 26.05
N GLY A 225 -37.35 3.04 27.29
CA GLY A 225 -38.76 2.99 27.67
C GLY A 225 -39.50 1.90 26.90
N ASP A 226 -40.63 2.25 26.28
CA ASP A 226 -41.45 1.32 25.49
C ASP A 226 -41.11 1.32 23.98
N ASN A 227 -40.06 2.04 23.56
CA ASN A 227 -39.70 2.23 22.15
C ASN A 227 -38.26 1.78 21.85
N ASN A 228 -37.98 1.52 20.58
CA ASN A 228 -36.62 1.31 20.08
C ASN A 228 -36.20 2.49 19.20
N TYR A 229 -34.90 2.79 19.22
CA TYR A 229 -34.31 3.90 18.48
C TYR A 229 -33.09 3.43 17.71
N VAL A 230 -33.02 3.79 16.42
CA VAL A 230 -31.80 3.59 15.61
C VAL A 230 -30.65 4.35 16.25
N THR A 231 -29.50 3.72 16.27
CA THR A 231 -28.23 4.32 16.70
C THR A 231 -27.17 4.11 15.63
N TYR A 232 -26.11 4.89 15.71
CA TYR A 232 -24.94 4.81 14.83
C TYR A 232 -23.70 5.03 15.70
N LYS A 233 -22.56 4.56 15.21
CA LYS A 233 -21.27 4.72 15.89
C LYS A 233 -20.67 6.08 15.51
N ASP A 234 -20.32 6.89 16.51
CA ASP A 234 -19.43 8.04 16.34
C ASP A 234 -17.95 7.60 16.44
N GLU A 235 -17.00 8.53 16.65
CA GLU A 235 -15.56 8.26 16.70
C GLU A 235 -15.21 7.02 17.53
N ASP A 236 -15.95 6.71 18.60
CA ASP A 236 -15.74 5.50 19.41
C ASP A 236 -17.01 4.81 19.93
N ASN A 237 -18.17 5.47 20.04
CA ASN A 237 -19.34 4.97 20.79
C ASN A 237 -20.67 5.02 20.01
N TYR A 238 -21.64 4.20 20.44
CA TYR A 238 -23.01 4.31 19.91
C TYR A 238 -23.77 5.45 20.58
N VAL A 239 -24.39 6.28 19.74
CA VAL A 239 -25.01 7.53 20.19
C VAL A 239 -26.40 7.29 20.81
N PHE A 240 -26.63 7.85 22.01
CA PHE A 240 -27.95 7.96 22.62
C PHE A 240 -28.74 9.11 22.01
N SER A 241 -29.77 8.82 21.23
CA SER A 241 -30.61 9.83 20.56
C SER A 241 -32.07 9.41 20.46
N PRO A 242 -32.86 9.55 21.55
CA PRO A 242 -34.26 9.12 21.60
C PRO A 242 -35.21 10.14 20.93
N VAL A 243 -34.88 10.57 19.70
CA VAL A 243 -35.69 11.52 18.92
C VAL A 243 -36.64 10.78 17.98
N GLU A 244 -37.76 11.42 17.61
CA GLU A 244 -38.82 10.81 16.79
C GLU A 244 -38.31 10.32 15.43
N SER A 245 -37.35 11.03 14.82
CA SER A 245 -36.73 10.64 13.55
C SER A 245 -35.90 9.35 13.64
N MET A 246 -35.49 8.94 14.84
CA MET A 246 -34.73 7.71 15.09
C MET A 246 -35.62 6.55 15.54
N LEU A 247 -36.93 6.76 15.74
CA LEU A 247 -37.83 5.71 16.22
C LEU A 247 -37.83 4.52 15.25
N TYR A 248 -37.66 3.32 15.81
CA TYR A 248 -37.55 2.08 15.06
C TYR A 248 -38.57 1.07 15.56
N ALA A 249 -39.38 0.53 14.66
CA ALA A 249 -40.27 -0.59 14.95
C ALA A 249 -39.49 -1.90 14.86
N ALA A 250 -38.61 -2.14 15.85
CA ALA A 250 -37.83 -3.36 15.91
C ALA A 250 -38.74 -4.60 15.99
N HIS A 251 -38.39 -5.63 15.22
CA HIS A 251 -39.06 -6.92 15.33
C HIS A 251 -38.26 -7.77 16.32
N THR A 252 -38.64 -7.72 17.60
CA THR A 252 -37.85 -8.29 18.71
C THR A 252 -37.54 -9.78 18.59
N SER A 253 -38.27 -10.54 17.77
CA SER A 253 -37.97 -11.95 17.48
C SER A 253 -36.86 -12.17 16.43
N CYS A 254 -36.42 -11.12 15.74
CA CYS A 254 -35.48 -11.17 14.62
C CYS A 254 -34.19 -10.38 14.88
N ALA A 255 -34.21 -9.53 15.91
CA ALA A 255 -33.08 -8.70 16.30
C ALA A 255 -31.98 -9.54 16.95
N ALA A 256 -30.76 -9.38 16.46
CA ALA A 256 -29.56 -9.95 17.06
C ALA A 256 -28.94 -8.92 18.02
N LEU A 257 -28.36 -9.38 19.12
CA LEU A 257 -27.55 -8.54 19.99
C LEU A 257 -26.19 -8.27 19.31
N SER A 258 -25.63 -7.07 19.47
CA SER A 258 -24.33 -6.67 18.89
C SER A 258 -23.13 -7.50 19.39
N GLY A 259 -23.30 -8.25 20.48
CA GLY A 259 -22.29 -9.15 21.05
C GLY A 259 -22.94 -10.40 21.67
N ASN A 260 -22.13 -11.22 22.35
CA ASN A 260 -22.61 -12.50 22.90
C ASN A 260 -23.27 -12.36 24.29
N TYR A 261 -23.20 -11.18 24.92
CA TYR A 261 -23.77 -10.91 26.25
C TYR A 261 -24.09 -9.44 26.44
N TYR A 262 -25.13 -9.09 27.20
CA TYR A 262 -25.37 -7.69 27.61
C TYR A 262 -25.35 -7.54 29.13
N TYR A 263 -25.30 -6.30 29.59
CA TYR A 263 -25.45 -5.96 31.00
C TYR A 263 -26.88 -5.48 31.29
N ASP A 264 -27.52 -6.08 32.29
CA ASP A 264 -28.74 -5.57 32.94
C ASP A 264 -28.36 -5.04 34.34
N GLY A 265 -28.09 -3.74 34.40
CA GLY A 265 -27.42 -3.14 35.56
C GLY A 265 -26.00 -3.69 35.70
N GLU A 266 -25.69 -4.30 36.85
CA GLU A 266 -24.38 -4.93 37.11
C GLU A 266 -24.33 -6.41 36.67
N ASN A 267 -25.43 -6.99 36.19
CA ASN A 267 -25.49 -8.42 35.87
C ASN A 267 -25.17 -8.67 34.39
N LYS A 268 -24.13 -9.47 34.13
CA LYS A 268 -23.80 -9.99 32.79
C LYS A 268 -24.79 -11.09 32.40
N ILE A 269 -25.49 -10.92 31.28
CA ILE A 269 -26.44 -11.89 30.73
C ILE A 269 -25.91 -12.36 29.37
N GLU A 270 -25.44 -13.61 29.31
CA GLU A 270 -25.01 -14.27 28.06
C GLU A 270 -26.22 -14.68 27.20
N VAL A 271 -26.24 -14.25 25.94
CA VAL A 271 -27.32 -14.54 24.98
C VAL A 271 -26.89 -15.61 23.97
N THR A 272 -25.66 -15.53 23.48
CA THR A 272 -25.08 -16.48 22.52
C THR A 272 -23.76 -17.01 23.08
N PRO A 273 -23.80 -17.91 24.07
CA PRO A 273 -22.59 -18.34 24.76
C PRO A 273 -21.65 -19.11 23.81
N VAL A 274 -20.37 -18.78 23.84
CA VAL A 274 -19.34 -19.55 23.12
C VAL A 274 -19.11 -20.86 23.87
N THR A 275 -19.30 -21.98 23.17
CA THR A 275 -19.19 -23.32 23.74
C THR A 275 -18.01 -24.09 23.16
N ILE A 276 -17.66 -25.25 23.73
CA ILE A 276 -16.69 -26.17 23.11
C ILE A 276 -17.16 -26.59 21.70
N GLY A 277 -18.47 -26.78 21.50
CA GLY A 277 -19.07 -27.03 20.19
C GLY A 277 -18.74 -25.94 19.18
N SER A 278 -18.82 -24.67 19.60
CA SER A 278 -18.51 -23.50 18.77
C SER A 278 -17.04 -23.46 18.30
N PHE A 279 -16.11 -24.01 19.08
CA PHE A 279 -14.72 -24.18 18.62
C PHE A 279 -14.57 -25.32 17.62
N SER A 280 -15.39 -26.37 17.75
CA SER A 280 -15.35 -27.53 16.87
C SER A 280 -15.94 -27.25 15.49
N ASP A 281 -16.96 -26.40 15.40
CA ASP A 281 -17.58 -26.01 14.13
C ASP A 281 -16.99 -24.72 13.53
N GLY A 282 -16.17 -23.99 14.31
CA GLY A 282 -15.45 -22.78 13.88
C GLY A 282 -16.19 -21.48 14.18
N SER A 283 -17.46 -21.53 14.60
CA SER A 283 -18.28 -20.34 14.87
C SER A 283 -17.75 -19.46 16.01
N ALA A 284 -16.92 -20.02 16.90
CA ALA A 284 -16.25 -19.25 17.96
C ALA A 284 -15.32 -18.14 17.42
N PHE A 285 -14.88 -18.24 16.16
CA PHE A 285 -13.97 -17.26 15.55
C PHE A 285 -14.69 -16.22 14.69
N ASP A 286 -16.02 -16.32 14.50
CA ASP A 286 -16.77 -15.41 13.63
C ASP A 286 -16.68 -13.95 14.11
N ALA A 287 -16.62 -13.74 15.43
CA ALA A 287 -16.44 -12.42 16.04
C ALA A 287 -15.12 -11.72 15.63
N LEU A 288 -14.09 -12.47 15.22
CA LEU A 288 -12.81 -11.90 14.82
C LEU A 288 -12.87 -11.18 13.47
N TYR A 289 -13.83 -11.53 12.60
CA TYR A 289 -14.03 -10.83 11.33
C TYR A 289 -14.68 -9.46 11.51
N ASP A 290 -15.29 -9.20 12.67
CA ASP A 290 -15.90 -7.91 13.02
C ASP A 290 -14.90 -6.95 13.72
N VAL A 291 -13.65 -7.36 13.93
CA VAL A 291 -12.61 -6.55 14.60
C VAL A 291 -11.52 -6.16 13.61
N PRO A 292 -11.46 -4.87 13.19
CA PRO A 292 -10.34 -4.33 12.43
C PRO A 292 -9.02 -4.49 13.18
N VAL A 293 -7.95 -4.86 12.48
CA VAL A 293 -6.61 -4.95 13.07
C VAL A 293 -6.15 -3.59 13.63
N THR A 294 -6.60 -2.49 13.03
CA THR A 294 -6.30 -1.14 13.49
C THR A 294 -6.86 -0.82 14.88
N GLU A 295 -7.92 -1.49 15.34
CA GLU A 295 -8.41 -1.35 16.72
C GLU A 295 -7.42 -1.93 17.75
N LEU A 296 -6.54 -2.87 17.33
CA LEU A 296 -5.53 -3.50 18.19
C LEU A 296 -4.16 -2.83 18.13
N VAL A 297 -3.97 -1.85 17.24
CA VAL A 297 -2.70 -1.14 17.05
C VAL A 297 -2.86 0.29 17.54
N THR A 298 -2.20 0.62 18.64
CA THR A 298 -2.15 2.00 19.16
C THR A 298 -1.45 2.92 18.16
N ASP A 299 -2.00 4.11 17.92
CA ASP A 299 -1.46 5.16 17.05
C ASP A 299 -1.37 4.78 15.56
N ALA A 300 -2.49 4.32 14.98
CA ALA A 300 -2.58 4.08 13.54
C ALA A 300 -2.45 5.40 12.76
N ASP A 301 -1.26 5.66 12.20
CA ASP A 301 -1.01 6.74 11.24
C ASP A 301 -1.68 6.46 9.88
N GLY A 302 -1.61 7.43 8.96
CA GLY A 302 -2.25 7.31 7.64
C GLY A 302 -1.77 6.09 6.84
N VAL A 303 -0.49 5.74 6.97
CA VAL A 303 0.10 4.54 6.34
C VAL A 303 -0.46 3.27 6.96
N THR A 304 -0.55 3.22 8.29
CA THR A 304 -1.13 2.09 9.03
C THR A 304 -2.59 1.89 8.63
N GLN A 305 -3.36 2.96 8.45
CA GLN A 305 -4.73 2.88 7.96
C GLN A 305 -4.81 2.36 6.52
N LYS A 306 -3.91 2.79 5.62
CA LYS A 306 -3.85 2.24 4.25
C LYS A 306 -3.49 0.76 4.22
N ILE A 307 -2.60 0.31 5.11
CA ILE A 307 -2.14 -1.08 5.14
C ILE A 307 -3.14 -1.99 5.86
N LEU A 308 -3.70 -1.56 6.99
CA LEU A 308 -4.45 -2.41 7.93
C LEU A 308 -5.93 -2.04 8.07
N GLY A 309 -6.36 -0.85 7.62
CA GLY A 309 -7.70 -0.33 7.88
C GLY A 309 -8.83 -1.18 7.28
N GLY A 310 -8.55 -1.90 6.18
CA GLY A 310 -9.48 -2.84 5.57
C GLY A 310 -9.33 -4.30 6.04
N ILE A 311 -8.45 -4.59 7.00
CA ILE A 311 -8.12 -5.96 7.41
C ILE A 311 -8.70 -6.24 8.78
N SER A 312 -9.51 -7.29 8.89
CA SER A 312 -9.95 -7.81 10.20
C SER A 312 -8.94 -8.79 10.81
N VAL A 313 -9.03 -8.99 12.12
CA VAL A 313 -8.27 -10.04 12.83
C VAL A 313 -8.60 -11.42 12.25
N GLY A 314 -9.87 -11.64 11.90
CA GLY A 314 -10.35 -12.86 11.23
C GLY A 314 -9.66 -13.10 9.89
N ASP A 315 -9.56 -12.08 9.03
CA ASP A 315 -8.90 -12.17 7.73
C ASP A 315 -7.42 -12.52 7.85
N LEU A 316 -6.74 -11.85 8.80
CA LEU A 316 -5.33 -12.11 9.09
C LEU A 316 -5.11 -13.55 9.57
N MET A 317 -6.01 -14.06 10.40
CA MET A 317 -5.93 -15.41 10.97
C MET A 317 -6.28 -16.51 9.96
N ASN A 318 -7.24 -16.27 9.07
CA ASN A 318 -7.61 -17.21 8.01
C ASN A 318 -6.63 -17.15 6.81
N GLY A 319 -5.76 -16.13 6.77
CA GLY A 319 -4.78 -15.95 5.71
C GLY A 319 -5.41 -15.57 4.37
N THR A 320 -6.57 -14.91 4.42
CA THR A 320 -7.31 -14.40 3.25
C THR A 320 -6.76 -13.06 2.76
N VAL A 321 -5.97 -12.37 3.59
CA VAL A 321 -5.35 -11.08 3.24
C VAL A 321 -4.36 -11.23 2.08
N ASP A 322 -4.60 -10.49 1.00
CA ASP A 322 -3.63 -10.30 -0.08
C ASP A 322 -2.76 -9.08 0.17
N PHE A 323 -1.64 -9.27 0.87
CA PHE A 323 -0.65 -8.21 1.07
C PHE A 323 -0.01 -7.72 -0.26
N GLY A 324 -0.13 -8.47 -1.36
CA GLY A 324 0.28 -8.00 -2.68
C GLY A 324 -0.59 -6.84 -3.15
N GLU A 325 -1.92 -7.00 -3.09
CA GLU A 325 -2.88 -5.94 -3.42
C GLU A 325 -2.73 -4.73 -2.49
N VAL A 326 -2.49 -4.97 -1.20
CA VAL A 326 -2.22 -3.89 -0.24
C VAL A 326 -0.98 -3.09 -0.64
N ILE A 327 0.12 -3.76 -1.01
CA ILE A 327 1.36 -3.08 -1.46
C ILE A 327 1.15 -2.37 -2.79
N ASP A 328 0.37 -2.95 -3.70
CA ASP A 328 0.07 -2.37 -5.01
C ASP A 328 -0.79 -1.09 -4.90
N GLY A 329 -1.57 -0.95 -3.83
CA GLY A 329 -2.35 0.25 -3.51
C GLY A 329 -1.55 1.37 -2.80
N LEU A 330 -0.29 1.13 -2.42
CA LEU A 330 0.57 2.14 -1.79
C LEU A 330 1.32 2.97 -2.83
N GLU A 331 1.49 4.25 -2.53
CA GLU A 331 2.21 5.20 -3.36
C GLU A 331 3.43 5.76 -2.61
N ILE A 332 4.43 6.28 -3.33
CA ILE A 332 5.62 6.88 -2.68
C ILE A 332 5.23 8.11 -1.84
N SER A 333 4.21 8.86 -2.27
CA SER A 333 3.68 10.03 -1.56
C SER A 333 3.13 9.70 -0.18
N ASP A 334 2.81 8.43 0.09
CA ASP A 334 2.40 7.97 1.43
C ASP A 334 3.54 8.04 2.46
N PHE A 335 4.79 8.11 1.98
CA PHE A 335 5.99 8.06 2.81
C PHE A 335 6.87 9.31 2.68
N ILE A 336 6.74 10.05 1.58
CA ILE A 336 7.63 11.15 1.23
C ILE A 336 6.80 12.34 0.75
N ASP A 337 6.87 13.42 1.53
CA ASP A 337 6.38 14.73 1.13
C ASP A 337 7.38 15.43 0.21
N VAL A 338 6.87 16.17 -0.78
CA VAL A 338 7.67 17.01 -1.67
C VAL A 338 7.37 18.47 -1.41
N GLU A 339 8.38 19.23 -1.00
CA GLU A 339 8.27 20.66 -0.69
C GLU A 339 8.34 21.53 -1.95
N LEU A 340 7.49 22.56 -2.00
CA LEU A 340 7.51 23.61 -3.01
C LEU A 340 8.19 24.85 -2.42
N THR A 341 9.53 24.82 -2.40
CA THR A 341 10.34 25.84 -1.74
C THR A 341 10.16 27.21 -2.39
N ARG A 342 10.01 28.25 -1.54
CA ARG A 342 9.84 29.64 -1.97
C ARG A 342 10.90 30.55 -1.37
N VAL A 343 11.53 31.37 -2.21
CA VAL A 343 12.47 32.43 -1.82
C VAL A 343 11.88 33.76 -2.24
N ASP A 344 11.77 34.70 -1.30
CA ASP A 344 11.14 36.02 -1.51
C ASP A 344 9.74 35.94 -2.17
N GLY A 345 8.98 34.89 -1.86
CA GLY A 345 7.63 34.65 -2.37
C GLY A 345 7.55 34.06 -3.78
N ARG A 346 8.69 33.67 -4.38
CA ARG A 346 8.76 33.01 -5.69
C ARG A 346 9.15 31.56 -5.53
N LEU A 347 8.55 30.68 -6.32
CA LEU A 347 8.97 29.28 -6.38
C LEU A 347 10.42 29.19 -6.86
N GLU A 348 11.30 28.64 -6.02
CA GLU A 348 12.71 28.39 -6.31
C GLU A 348 13.04 26.97 -5.86
N LEU A 349 12.93 26.03 -6.80
CA LEU A 349 13.17 24.61 -6.55
C LEU A 349 14.65 24.28 -6.63
N THR A 350 15.13 23.49 -5.69
CA THR A 350 16.46 22.89 -5.74
C THR A 350 16.45 21.65 -6.64
N SER A 351 17.64 21.19 -7.05
CA SER A 351 17.76 19.90 -7.75
C SER A 351 17.16 18.74 -6.97
N SER A 352 17.24 18.77 -5.63
CA SER A 352 16.60 17.75 -4.78
C SER A 352 15.08 17.78 -4.89
N ASP A 353 14.47 18.97 -4.89
CA ASP A 353 13.01 19.11 -4.99
C ASP A 353 12.51 18.63 -6.35
N ILE A 354 13.26 18.93 -7.42
CA ILE A 354 12.94 18.47 -8.78
C ILE A 354 13.05 16.94 -8.87
N ILE A 355 14.13 16.36 -8.35
CA ILE A 355 14.32 14.90 -8.34
C ILE A 355 13.21 14.22 -7.54
N LEU A 356 12.87 14.74 -6.35
CA LEU A 356 11.79 14.20 -5.53
C LEU A 356 10.42 14.36 -6.19
N SER A 357 10.14 15.50 -6.82
CA SER A 357 8.90 15.72 -7.58
C SER A 357 8.74 14.70 -8.70
N TYR A 358 9.82 14.41 -9.42
CA TYR A 358 9.83 13.37 -10.44
C TYR A 358 9.63 11.98 -9.84
N PHE A 359 10.35 11.61 -8.78
CA PHE A 359 10.19 10.28 -8.19
C PHE A 359 8.81 10.04 -7.59
N VAL A 360 8.30 11.01 -6.81
CA VAL A 360 7.05 10.86 -6.07
C VAL A 360 5.86 11.01 -7.01
N TYR A 361 5.84 12.03 -7.87
CA TYR A 361 4.66 12.37 -8.68
C TYR A 361 4.87 12.20 -10.19
N GLY A 362 6.08 11.91 -10.66
CA GLY A 362 6.35 11.75 -12.09
C GLY A 362 6.40 13.04 -12.88
N ILE A 363 6.68 14.18 -12.24
CA ILE A 363 6.61 15.49 -12.88
C ILE A 363 7.97 16.16 -13.05
N THR A 364 8.14 16.92 -14.13
CA THR A 364 9.30 17.79 -14.43
C THR A 364 8.85 19.19 -14.84
N ASP A 365 9.82 20.06 -15.15
CA ASP A 365 9.59 21.40 -15.72
C ASP A 365 8.58 22.24 -14.92
N ILE A 366 8.66 22.14 -13.59
CA ILE A 366 7.74 22.78 -12.67
C ILE A 366 7.99 24.29 -12.68
N VAL A 367 6.94 25.06 -12.98
CA VAL A 367 6.99 26.52 -13.04
C VAL A 367 5.73 27.12 -12.43
N GLU A 368 5.89 28.27 -11.78
CA GLU A 368 4.77 29.07 -11.29
C GLU A 368 4.55 30.29 -12.19
N ARG A 369 3.32 30.46 -12.70
CA ARG A 369 2.90 31.62 -13.48
C ARG A 369 1.54 32.11 -13.01
N ASP A 370 1.43 33.40 -12.72
CA ASP A 370 0.18 34.04 -12.26
C ASP A 370 -0.47 33.34 -11.04
N GLY A 371 0.35 32.78 -10.15
CA GLY A 371 -0.10 32.04 -8.96
C GLY A 371 -0.60 30.62 -9.23
N VAL A 372 -0.43 30.12 -10.45
CA VAL A 372 -0.74 28.74 -10.85
C VAL A 372 0.56 27.99 -11.05
N ILE A 373 0.68 26.81 -10.43
CA ILE A 373 1.83 25.92 -10.59
C ILE A 373 1.50 24.89 -11.66
N THR A 374 2.38 24.79 -12.65
CA THR A 374 2.25 23.87 -13.79
C THR A 374 3.52 23.06 -13.95
N GLY A 375 3.43 21.91 -14.60
CA GLY A 375 4.58 21.08 -14.94
C GLY A 375 4.26 20.13 -16.09
N VAL A 376 5.17 19.18 -16.30
CA VAL A 376 5.03 18.11 -17.28
C VAL A 376 5.01 16.77 -16.55
N TYR A 377 3.90 16.06 -16.62
CA TYR A 377 3.73 14.71 -16.09
C TYR A 377 4.19 13.66 -17.09
N HIS A 378 4.99 12.71 -16.63
CA HIS A 378 5.52 11.59 -17.40
C HIS A 378 4.82 10.30 -16.96
N PRO A 379 3.73 9.88 -17.64
CA PRO A 379 3.06 8.63 -17.34
C PRO A 379 4.00 7.44 -17.64
N VAL A 380 3.90 6.39 -16.82
CA VAL A 380 4.67 5.17 -17.03
C VAL A 380 4.29 4.54 -18.37
N GLY A 381 5.21 4.56 -19.33
CA GLY A 381 5.00 4.01 -20.68
C GLY A 381 4.11 4.84 -21.61
N GLY A 382 3.85 6.11 -21.28
CA GLY A 382 3.06 7.03 -22.10
C GLY A 382 3.84 8.27 -22.56
N GLU A 383 3.17 9.16 -23.29
CA GLU A 383 3.73 10.44 -23.70
C GLU A 383 3.60 11.48 -22.58
N ALA A 384 4.53 12.42 -22.53
CA ALA A 384 4.54 13.51 -21.57
C ALA A 384 3.32 14.43 -21.73
N ILE A 385 2.71 14.84 -20.61
CA ILE A 385 1.44 15.58 -20.57
C ILE A 385 1.60 16.82 -19.68
N ASN A 386 1.15 17.98 -20.14
CA ASN A 386 1.09 19.15 -19.28
C ASN A 386 0.09 18.96 -18.13
N CYS A 387 0.47 19.36 -16.93
CA CYS A 387 -0.32 19.19 -15.72
C CYS A 387 -0.36 20.45 -14.84
N PHE A 388 -1.34 20.48 -13.95
CA PHE A 388 -1.44 21.45 -12.85
C PHE A 388 -1.01 20.79 -11.55
N ILE A 389 -0.37 21.54 -10.68
CA ILE A 389 0.12 21.06 -9.39
C ILE A 389 -0.67 21.78 -8.30
N GLU A 390 -1.38 21.01 -7.47
CA GLU A 390 -2.11 21.55 -6.34
C GLU A 390 -1.21 21.56 -5.09
N GLU A 391 -1.03 22.74 -4.52
CA GLU A 391 -0.23 22.98 -3.33
C GLU A 391 -1.12 23.00 -2.09
N LEU A 392 -0.70 22.27 -1.05
CA LEU A 392 -1.27 22.36 0.30
C LEU A 392 -0.12 22.52 1.30
N ASP A 393 -0.18 23.56 2.12
CA ASP A 393 0.82 23.84 3.18
C ASP A 393 2.28 23.83 2.69
N GLY A 394 2.55 24.37 1.49
CA GLY A 394 3.90 24.42 0.93
C GLY A 394 4.40 23.10 0.34
N LYS A 395 3.52 22.11 0.19
CA LYS A 395 3.83 20.78 -0.36
C LYS A 395 2.95 20.46 -1.56
N ILE A 396 3.42 19.56 -2.39
CA ILE A 396 2.58 18.98 -3.45
C ILE A 396 1.52 18.09 -2.78
N ASN A 397 0.25 18.43 -2.97
CA ASN A 397 -0.89 17.63 -2.54
C ASN A 397 -1.27 16.61 -3.61
N CYS A 398 -1.41 17.05 -4.86
CA CYS A 398 -1.68 16.19 -6.01
C CYS A 398 -1.32 16.89 -7.32
N VAL A 399 -1.30 16.10 -8.40
CA VAL A 399 -1.12 16.57 -9.77
C VAL A 399 -2.41 16.33 -10.56
N ARG A 400 -2.96 17.38 -11.18
CA ARG A 400 -4.19 17.31 -11.97
C ARG A 400 -3.90 17.42 -13.46
N LEU A 401 -4.39 16.45 -14.23
CA LEU A 401 -4.32 16.43 -15.68
C LEU A 401 -5.45 17.26 -16.31
N GLY A 402 -5.29 17.62 -17.59
CA GLY A 402 -6.27 18.46 -18.31
C GLY A 402 -7.68 17.86 -18.45
N ASP A 403 -7.83 16.55 -18.26
CA ASP A 403 -9.11 15.84 -18.25
C ASP A 403 -9.77 15.74 -16.86
N GLY A 404 -9.10 16.28 -15.83
CA GLY A 404 -9.54 16.25 -14.44
C GLY A 404 -8.99 15.07 -13.63
N THR A 405 -8.27 14.13 -14.25
CA THR A 405 -7.62 13.01 -13.56
C THR A 405 -6.64 13.54 -12.52
N GLU A 406 -6.70 12.94 -11.33
CA GLU A 406 -5.84 13.28 -10.21
C GLU A 406 -4.79 12.19 -10.01
N ILE A 407 -3.53 12.60 -9.91
CA ILE A 407 -2.38 11.76 -9.63
C ILE A 407 -1.89 12.12 -8.23
N THR A 408 -2.04 11.19 -7.30
CA THR A 408 -1.68 11.36 -5.88
C THR A 408 -0.27 10.84 -5.58
N GLY A 409 0.36 10.12 -6.51
CA GLY A 409 1.73 9.64 -6.37
C GLY A 409 2.09 8.59 -7.41
N THR A 410 3.30 8.07 -7.29
CA THR A 410 3.80 6.92 -8.05
C THR A 410 3.58 5.67 -7.23
N GLY A 411 2.82 4.70 -7.77
CA GLY A 411 2.57 3.42 -7.10
C GLY A 411 3.85 2.63 -6.86
N LEU A 412 3.96 1.95 -5.71
CA LEU A 412 5.15 1.17 -5.33
C LEU A 412 5.48 0.05 -6.35
N ASN A 413 4.45 -0.48 -7.00
CA ASN A 413 4.58 -1.47 -8.07
C ASN A 413 5.19 -0.93 -9.37
N THR A 414 5.20 0.39 -9.58
CA THR A 414 5.75 1.06 -10.77
C THR A 414 7.05 1.83 -10.52
N VAL A 415 7.60 1.77 -9.30
CA VAL A 415 8.85 2.46 -8.92
C VAL A 415 10.00 2.11 -9.87
N SER A 416 10.10 0.84 -10.30
CA SER A 416 11.16 0.42 -11.21
C SER A 416 11.09 1.15 -12.56
N ASP A 417 9.88 1.37 -13.08
CA ASP A 417 9.69 2.07 -14.35
C ASP A 417 9.96 3.56 -14.19
N ARG A 418 9.53 4.14 -13.06
CA ARG A 418 9.85 5.53 -12.70
C ARG A 418 11.35 5.78 -12.62
N VAL A 419 12.09 4.89 -11.95
CA VAL A 419 13.56 4.92 -11.90
C VAL A 419 14.16 4.77 -13.30
N GLY A 420 13.56 3.94 -14.16
CA GLY A 420 13.96 3.78 -15.55
C GLY A 420 13.89 5.07 -16.36
N GLY A 421 12.82 5.87 -16.17
CA GLY A 421 12.64 7.14 -16.88
C GLY A 421 13.58 8.28 -16.45
N VAL A 422 14.35 8.12 -15.36
CA VAL A 422 15.32 9.13 -14.90
C VAL A 422 16.28 9.55 -16.01
N THR A 423 16.68 8.62 -16.88
CA THR A 423 17.63 8.89 -17.96
C THR A 423 17.03 9.61 -19.16
N SER A 424 15.71 9.47 -19.37
CA SER A 424 14.97 10.02 -20.51
C SER A 424 14.21 11.31 -20.18
N ASP A 425 13.81 11.50 -18.93
CA ASP A 425 12.82 12.53 -18.56
C ASP A 425 13.47 13.72 -17.83
N LEU A 426 14.52 13.49 -17.03
CA LEU A 426 15.21 14.54 -16.29
C LEU A 426 16.31 15.21 -17.11
N LYS A 427 16.20 16.54 -17.22
CA LYS A 427 17.18 17.41 -17.88
C LYS A 427 18.40 17.67 -16.98
N ILE A 428 19.59 17.77 -17.57
CA ILE A 428 20.86 18.00 -16.84
C ILE A 428 20.80 19.29 -16.00
N GLY A 429 20.32 20.39 -16.56
CA GLY A 429 20.19 21.67 -15.86
C GLY A 429 19.19 21.66 -14.71
N ALA A 430 18.29 20.68 -14.68
CA ALA A 430 17.32 20.53 -13.59
C ALA A 430 17.91 19.75 -12.39
N ILE A 431 18.89 18.88 -12.64
CA ILE A 431 19.47 17.99 -11.60
C ILE A 431 20.83 18.47 -11.07
N MET A 432 21.44 19.49 -11.69
CA MET A 432 22.68 20.08 -11.22
C MET A 432 22.82 21.55 -11.67
N ASP A 433 23.64 22.31 -10.94
CA ASP A 433 23.99 23.69 -11.33
C ASP A 433 24.92 23.70 -12.56
N VAL A 434 24.55 24.51 -13.55
CA VAL A 434 25.22 24.62 -14.85
C VAL A 434 25.73 26.04 -15.15
N GLU A 435 25.38 27.04 -14.33
CA GLU A 435 25.52 28.46 -14.68
C GLU A 435 26.98 28.88 -14.91
N ASP A 436 27.91 28.35 -14.10
CA ASP A 436 29.32 28.70 -14.15
C ASP A 436 30.11 27.98 -15.26
N ASN A 437 29.46 27.14 -16.08
CA ASN A 437 30.14 26.33 -17.09
C ASN A 437 29.45 26.38 -18.45
N LYS A 438 30.10 27.03 -19.44
CA LYS A 438 29.58 27.15 -20.81
C LYS A 438 29.19 25.82 -21.46
N LEU A 439 29.94 24.74 -21.20
CA LEU A 439 29.63 23.41 -21.76
C LEU A 439 28.38 22.83 -21.09
N LEU A 440 28.29 22.90 -19.76
CA LEU A 440 27.13 22.41 -19.02
C LEU A 440 25.87 23.19 -19.36
N LYS A 441 25.97 24.51 -19.47
CA LYS A 441 24.87 25.38 -19.90
C LYS A 441 24.37 25.03 -21.30
N ALA A 442 25.28 24.71 -22.23
CA ALA A 442 24.88 24.37 -23.59
C ALA A 442 24.14 23.01 -23.71
N ILE A 443 24.31 22.12 -22.72
CA ILE A 443 23.64 20.83 -22.60
C ILE A 443 22.61 20.80 -21.47
N GLU A 444 22.20 21.96 -20.93
CA GLU A 444 21.31 22.03 -19.76
C GLU A 444 19.95 21.38 -20.03
N ASN A 445 19.46 21.48 -21.27
CA ASN A 445 18.21 20.89 -21.72
C ASN A 445 18.36 19.45 -22.21
N SER A 446 19.57 18.88 -22.20
CA SER A 446 19.81 17.48 -22.55
C SER A 446 19.35 16.57 -21.42
N THR A 447 18.94 15.35 -21.77
CA THR A 447 18.72 14.24 -20.83
C THR A 447 19.94 13.32 -20.88
N ILE A 448 20.07 12.36 -19.96
CA ILE A 448 21.21 11.42 -19.99
C ILE A 448 21.23 10.63 -21.32
N GLU A 449 20.05 10.30 -21.85
CA GLU A 449 19.91 9.60 -23.14
C GLU A 449 20.23 10.49 -24.35
N SER A 450 19.83 11.76 -24.35
CA SER A 450 20.12 12.68 -25.45
C SER A 450 21.55 13.22 -25.42
N LEU A 451 22.20 13.20 -24.24
CA LEU A 451 23.51 13.81 -23.98
C LEU A 451 24.59 13.45 -25.02
N PRO A 452 24.77 12.18 -25.45
CA PRO A 452 25.80 11.86 -26.44
C PRO A 452 25.55 12.54 -27.80
N ALA A 453 24.29 12.62 -28.23
CA ALA A 453 23.92 13.26 -29.49
C ALA A 453 24.06 14.79 -29.39
N ASP A 454 23.64 15.36 -28.27
CA ASP A 454 23.71 16.80 -28.04
C ASP A 454 25.16 17.29 -27.94
N ILE A 455 26.04 16.53 -27.26
CA ILE A 455 27.49 16.78 -27.26
C ILE A 455 28.08 16.64 -28.65
N ALA A 456 27.63 15.66 -29.45
CA ALA A 456 28.12 15.46 -30.81
C ALA A 456 27.83 16.67 -31.72
N ASN A 457 26.64 17.26 -31.55
CA ASN A 457 26.15 18.38 -32.34
C ASN A 457 26.62 19.76 -31.85
N LEU A 458 27.25 19.81 -30.67
CA LEU A 458 27.73 21.03 -30.07
C LEU A 458 28.82 21.70 -30.94
N SER A 459 28.69 23.00 -31.17
CA SER A 459 29.60 23.76 -32.03
C SER A 459 30.33 24.88 -31.27
N VAL A 460 31.52 25.24 -31.77
CA VAL A 460 32.27 26.41 -31.29
C VAL A 460 31.47 27.69 -31.51
N ASN A 461 30.72 27.77 -32.62
CA ASN A 461 29.89 28.92 -32.97
C ASN A 461 28.74 29.12 -31.96
N GLU A 462 28.21 28.05 -31.37
CA GLU A 462 27.18 28.12 -30.34
C GLU A 462 27.77 28.47 -28.97
N LEU A 463 28.83 27.76 -28.54
CA LEU A 463 29.46 27.97 -27.24
C LEU A 463 30.08 29.36 -27.02
N TYR A 464 30.60 29.95 -28.09
CA TYR A 464 31.37 31.19 -28.04
C TYR A 464 30.68 32.30 -28.82
N ALA A 465 29.37 32.22 -29.03
CA ALA A 465 28.62 33.20 -29.84
C ALA A 465 28.88 34.65 -29.39
N GLU A 466 28.80 34.93 -28.09
CA GLU A 466 29.08 36.28 -27.55
C GLU A 466 30.48 36.78 -27.91
N ASP A 467 31.49 35.91 -27.78
CA ASP A 467 32.89 36.24 -28.09
C ASP A 467 33.10 36.42 -29.61
N ILE A 468 32.41 35.61 -30.43
CA ILE A 468 32.52 35.60 -31.89
C ILE A 468 31.91 36.87 -32.50
N TYR A 469 30.70 37.21 -32.08
CA TYR A 469 29.89 38.25 -32.71
C TYR A 469 29.91 39.59 -31.97
N GLY A 470 30.25 39.59 -30.67
CA GLY A 470 30.34 40.78 -29.83
C GLY A 470 29.01 41.52 -29.65
N ARG A 471 27.88 40.81 -29.79
CA ARG A 471 26.52 41.36 -29.67
C ARG A 471 25.51 40.28 -29.31
N GLU A 472 24.32 40.70 -28.90
CA GLU A 472 23.19 39.82 -28.63
C GLU A 472 22.53 39.32 -29.93
N ILE A 473 21.87 38.16 -29.82
CA ILE A 473 21.08 37.56 -30.89
C ILE A 473 19.82 38.38 -31.16
N TYR A 474 19.41 38.46 -32.42
CA TYR A 474 18.20 39.19 -32.81
C TYR A 474 17.46 38.47 -33.94
N LEU A 475 16.17 38.78 -34.09
CA LEU A 475 15.32 38.24 -35.15
C LEU A 475 15.85 38.65 -36.52
N ALA A 476 16.04 37.68 -37.41
CA ALA A 476 16.49 37.96 -38.77
C ALA A 476 15.30 38.45 -39.62
N GLU A 477 15.30 39.73 -39.98
CA GLU A 477 14.23 40.30 -40.83
C GLU A 477 14.37 39.96 -42.32
N LYS A 478 15.59 39.62 -42.76
CA LYS A 478 15.92 39.33 -44.17
C LYS A 478 16.92 38.20 -44.27
N PHE A 479 16.80 37.43 -45.35
CA PHE A 479 17.73 36.37 -45.69
C PHE A 479 19.08 36.94 -46.19
N ASP A 480 20.17 36.38 -45.68
CA ASP A 480 21.55 36.60 -46.11
C ASP A 480 22.30 35.25 -46.08
N ALA A 481 22.77 34.81 -47.25
CA ALA A 481 23.45 33.52 -47.40
C ALA A 481 24.83 33.46 -46.71
N ALA A 482 25.38 34.60 -46.29
CA ALA A 482 26.66 34.65 -45.58
C ALA A 482 26.55 34.46 -44.07
N LEU A 483 25.33 34.40 -43.51
CA LEU A 483 25.09 34.33 -42.07
C LEU A 483 24.75 32.92 -41.59
N LEU A 484 24.99 32.69 -40.30
CA LEU A 484 24.45 31.57 -39.55
C LEU A 484 23.13 31.95 -38.88
N TYR A 485 22.24 30.96 -38.80
CA TYR A 485 20.90 31.11 -38.25
C TYR A 485 20.68 30.19 -37.06
N TYR A 486 19.78 30.64 -36.19
CA TYR A 486 19.39 29.97 -34.96
C TYR A 486 17.87 29.88 -34.89
N SER A 487 17.35 28.80 -34.30
CA SER A 487 15.94 28.63 -33.96
C SER A 487 15.76 28.67 -32.44
N GLU A 488 14.65 29.23 -32.00
CA GLU A 488 14.26 29.20 -30.59
C GLU A 488 13.66 27.82 -30.27
N ILE A 489 14.30 27.09 -29.35
CA ILE A 489 13.91 25.75 -28.90
C ILE A 489 14.02 25.74 -27.37
N ASP A 490 12.94 25.37 -26.68
CA ASP A 490 12.88 25.24 -25.21
C ASP A 490 13.41 26.46 -24.44
N GLY A 491 13.08 27.67 -24.93
CA GLY A 491 13.49 28.94 -24.31
C GLY A 491 14.94 29.35 -24.57
N GLY A 492 15.69 28.58 -25.38
CA GLY A 492 17.05 28.89 -25.82
C GLY A 492 17.19 28.99 -27.34
N TYR A 493 18.31 29.53 -27.81
CA TYR A 493 18.61 29.63 -29.25
C TYR A 493 19.60 28.55 -29.67
N LYS A 494 19.17 27.63 -30.54
CA LYS A 494 20.01 26.54 -31.07
C LYS A 494 20.44 26.81 -32.50
N LEU A 495 21.72 26.56 -32.79
CA LEU A 495 22.29 26.79 -34.11
C LEU A 495 21.70 25.81 -35.13
N VAL A 496 21.09 26.32 -36.19
CA VAL A 496 20.60 25.51 -37.32
C VAL A 496 21.54 25.56 -38.54
N GLY A 497 22.56 26.43 -38.50
CA GLY A 497 23.58 26.55 -39.53
C GLY A 497 23.23 27.57 -40.62
N ASN A 498 23.81 27.41 -41.81
CA ASN A 498 23.43 28.22 -42.98
C ASN A 498 22.12 27.70 -43.57
N LEU A 499 21.22 28.62 -43.94
CA LEU A 499 19.95 28.29 -44.58
C LEU A 499 19.97 28.66 -46.06
N THR A 500 19.09 28.01 -46.83
CA THR A 500 18.67 28.50 -48.15
C THR A 500 17.54 29.51 -47.99
N ALA A 501 17.30 30.34 -49.02
CA ALA A 501 16.19 31.29 -49.01
C ALA A 501 14.81 30.63 -48.86
N GLU A 502 14.67 29.38 -49.34
CA GLU A 502 13.47 28.58 -49.19
C GLU A 502 13.27 28.16 -47.74
N GLN A 503 14.29 27.55 -47.12
CA GLN A 503 14.26 27.15 -45.69
C GLN A 503 14.02 28.34 -44.76
N PHE A 504 14.62 29.49 -45.06
CA PHE A 504 14.40 30.71 -44.27
C PHE A 504 12.94 31.18 -44.34
N GLY A 505 12.25 31.00 -45.47
CA GLY A 505 10.85 31.38 -45.65
C GLY A 505 9.85 30.47 -44.93
N GLU A 506 10.29 29.31 -44.43
CA GLU A 506 9.44 28.32 -43.76
C GLU A 506 9.35 28.53 -42.24
N GLY A 507 10.14 29.44 -41.66
CA GLY A 507 10.23 29.57 -40.21
C GLY A 507 10.65 30.94 -39.70
N THR A 508 10.72 31.03 -38.38
CA THR A 508 11.22 32.21 -37.65
C THR A 508 12.65 31.92 -37.23
N PHE A 509 13.60 32.72 -37.71
CA PHE A 509 15.02 32.52 -37.44
C PHE A 509 15.68 33.75 -36.88
N TYR A 510 16.72 33.51 -36.09
CA TYR A 510 17.50 34.53 -35.41
C TYR A 510 18.96 34.47 -35.87
N THR A 511 19.68 35.56 -35.75
CA THR A 511 21.10 35.63 -36.11
C THR A 511 21.84 36.62 -35.21
N TYR A 512 23.13 36.40 -35.05
CA TYR A 512 24.04 37.38 -34.45
C TYR A 512 24.64 38.32 -35.52
N GLY A 513 24.37 38.11 -36.81
CA GLY A 513 25.04 38.82 -37.89
C GLY A 513 26.46 38.31 -38.14
N ALA A 514 27.29 39.12 -38.79
CA ALA A 514 28.65 38.73 -39.15
C ALA A 514 29.60 38.70 -37.94
N ALA A 515 30.49 37.70 -37.91
CA ALA A 515 31.55 37.59 -36.90
C ALA A 515 32.48 38.83 -36.87
N THR A 516 33.14 39.07 -35.75
CA THR A 516 34.16 40.13 -35.63
C THR A 516 35.43 39.79 -36.43
N ALA A 517 36.27 40.78 -36.72
CA ALA A 517 37.41 40.64 -37.64
C ALA A 517 38.35 39.47 -37.29
N THR A 518 38.70 39.30 -36.01
CA THR A 518 39.55 38.20 -35.54
C THR A 518 38.89 36.83 -35.78
N TRP A 519 37.59 36.71 -35.52
CA TRP A 519 36.86 35.45 -35.68
C TRP A 519 36.55 35.10 -37.13
N LYS A 520 36.45 36.09 -38.03
CA LYS A 520 36.39 35.83 -39.47
C LYS A 520 37.57 35.02 -39.97
N LEU A 521 38.77 35.29 -39.45
CA LEU A 521 39.98 34.52 -39.79
C LEU A 521 39.90 33.07 -39.31
N LEU A 522 39.16 32.81 -38.25
CA LEU A 522 39.04 31.49 -37.67
C LEU A 522 37.92 30.67 -38.36
N LEU A 523 36.77 31.30 -38.61
CA LEU A 523 35.52 30.61 -38.91
C LEU A 523 35.12 30.63 -40.39
N TYR A 524 35.57 31.61 -41.17
CA TYR A 524 35.08 31.76 -42.55
C TYR A 524 35.83 30.85 -43.51
N SER A 525 35.17 30.38 -44.57
CA SER A 525 35.82 29.71 -45.69
C SER A 525 35.11 30.11 -46.98
N GLY A 526 35.87 30.53 -47.99
CA GLY A 526 35.28 31.02 -49.25
C GLY A 526 34.34 32.23 -49.09
N GLY A 527 34.52 33.04 -48.04
CA GLY A 527 33.68 34.20 -47.74
C GLY A 527 32.39 33.89 -46.99
N VAL A 528 32.14 32.64 -46.62
CA VAL A 528 30.96 32.19 -45.87
C VAL A 528 31.39 31.66 -44.51
N GLU A 529 30.67 32.03 -43.45
CA GLU A 529 30.91 31.49 -42.12
C GLU A 529 30.64 29.98 -42.08
N GLN A 530 31.57 29.22 -41.50
CA GLN A 530 31.43 27.77 -41.33
C GLN A 530 31.17 27.41 -39.87
N THR A 531 30.48 26.30 -39.66
CA THR A 531 30.24 25.71 -38.34
C THR A 531 31.30 24.66 -38.02
N TYR A 532 31.90 24.74 -36.83
CA TYR A 532 32.88 23.75 -36.36
C TYR A 532 32.41 23.05 -35.11
N SER A 533 32.33 21.71 -35.14
CA SER A 533 32.02 20.89 -33.97
C SER A 533 33.16 20.93 -32.95
N VAL A 534 32.81 20.95 -31.67
CA VAL A 534 33.78 20.81 -30.57
C VAL A 534 34.51 19.46 -30.58
N ASN A 535 33.91 18.44 -31.21
CA ASN A 535 34.51 17.11 -31.36
C ASN A 535 35.48 17.01 -32.55
N ASN A 536 35.55 18.05 -33.40
CA ASN A 536 36.43 18.10 -34.56
C ASN A 536 37.17 19.44 -34.66
N LEU A 537 37.92 19.78 -33.62
CA LEU A 537 38.78 20.97 -33.62
C LEU A 537 39.88 20.94 -34.70
N THR A 538 40.22 19.77 -35.24
CA THR A 538 41.18 19.65 -36.35
C THR A 538 40.69 20.36 -37.61
N ALA A 539 39.38 20.31 -37.90
CA ALA A 539 38.79 21.04 -39.02
C ALA A 539 38.94 22.55 -38.85
N LEU A 540 38.69 23.06 -37.64
CA LEU A 540 38.89 24.47 -37.30
C LEU A 540 40.37 24.86 -37.49
N ILE A 541 41.32 24.12 -36.89
CA ILE A 541 42.77 24.41 -37.00
C ILE A 541 43.22 24.43 -38.47
N THR A 542 42.70 23.50 -39.28
CA THR A 542 43.00 23.45 -40.72
C THR A 542 42.48 24.69 -41.43
N ASN A 543 41.25 25.12 -41.13
CA ASN A 543 40.66 26.34 -41.70
C ASN A 543 41.42 27.59 -41.30
N VAL A 544 41.78 27.74 -40.02
CA VAL A 544 42.60 28.84 -39.51
C VAL A 544 43.92 28.94 -40.28
N THR A 545 44.58 27.81 -40.50
CA THR A 545 45.85 27.75 -41.24
C THR A 545 45.66 28.20 -42.69
N ALA A 546 44.61 27.73 -43.37
CA ALA A 546 44.29 28.11 -44.73
C ALA A 546 43.93 29.60 -44.86
N ASN A 547 43.15 30.13 -43.91
CA ASN A 547 42.77 31.54 -43.89
C ASN A 547 43.98 32.43 -43.64
N THR A 548 44.76 32.17 -42.59
CA THR A 548 45.94 33.00 -42.23
C THR A 548 46.90 33.18 -43.41
N GLN A 549 47.08 32.14 -44.23
CA GLN A 549 47.91 32.20 -45.44
C GLN A 549 47.35 33.12 -46.53
N ASN A 550 46.02 33.15 -46.67
CA ASN A 550 45.32 33.81 -47.77
C ASN A 550 44.69 35.16 -47.39
N THR A 551 44.67 35.51 -46.12
CA THR A 551 44.21 36.81 -45.61
C THR A 551 45.17 37.93 -46.00
N THR A 552 44.62 39.10 -46.31
CA THR A 552 45.40 40.29 -46.65
C THR A 552 46.08 40.91 -45.43
N MET A 553 47.20 41.63 -45.63
CA MET A 553 47.90 42.29 -44.53
C MET A 553 47.01 43.33 -43.81
N SER A 554 46.11 44.01 -44.54
CA SER A 554 45.13 44.92 -43.95
C SER A 554 44.16 44.21 -43.01
N GLU A 555 43.60 43.07 -43.43
CA GLU A 555 42.68 42.28 -42.61
C GLU A 555 43.38 41.67 -41.38
N LEU A 556 44.64 41.25 -41.51
CA LEU A 556 45.46 40.79 -40.38
C LEU A 556 45.75 41.92 -39.38
N THR A 557 45.90 43.16 -39.86
CA THR A 557 46.05 44.34 -38.99
C THR A 557 44.73 44.73 -38.33
N GLU A 558 43.61 44.67 -39.05
CA GLU A 558 42.28 44.88 -38.50
C GLU A 558 41.93 43.85 -37.41
N ALA A 559 42.32 42.59 -37.62
CA ALA A 559 42.18 41.52 -36.64
C ALA A 559 43.16 41.62 -35.45
N GLY A 560 44.05 42.62 -35.44
CA GLY A 560 45.03 42.85 -34.37
C GLY A 560 46.21 41.86 -34.36
N ILE A 561 46.36 41.02 -35.38
CA ILE A 561 47.47 40.04 -35.50
C ILE A 561 48.76 40.73 -35.91
N LEU A 562 48.67 41.74 -36.78
CA LEU A 562 49.81 42.53 -37.24
C LEU A 562 49.67 44.00 -36.84
N THR A 563 50.76 44.61 -36.40
CA THR A 563 50.78 46.06 -36.09
C THR A 563 51.42 46.83 -37.26
N LEU A 564 50.65 47.15 -38.29
CA LEU A 564 51.09 47.95 -39.45
C LEU A 564 50.33 49.27 -39.49
N THR A 565 51.02 50.37 -39.80
CA THR A 565 50.37 51.69 -39.98
C THR A 565 49.72 51.81 -41.37
N PRO A 566 48.75 52.73 -41.56
CA PRO A 566 48.15 52.98 -42.87
C PRO A 566 49.19 53.31 -43.95
N GLU A 567 50.25 54.04 -43.60
CA GLU A 567 51.34 54.35 -44.52
C GLU A 567 52.13 53.10 -44.93
N GLN A 568 52.33 52.16 -43.99
CA GLN A 568 53.02 50.89 -44.25
C GLN A 568 52.17 49.97 -45.14
N LEU A 569 50.85 49.94 -44.94
CA LEU A 569 49.93 49.17 -45.79
C LEU A 569 49.83 49.76 -47.21
N ALA A 570 49.99 51.07 -47.37
CA ALA A 570 49.94 51.74 -48.67
C ALA A 570 51.23 51.58 -49.52
N VAL A 571 52.33 51.09 -48.94
CA VAL A 571 53.58 50.83 -49.68
C VAL A 571 53.31 49.86 -50.82
N LYS A 572 53.79 50.18 -52.03
CA LYS A 572 53.60 49.32 -53.20
C LYS A 572 54.77 48.37 -53.41
N PHE A 573 54.49 47.09 -53.55
CA PHE A 573 55.42 46.07 -54.01
C PHE A 573 54.92 45.50 -55.34
N ASN A 574 55.76 45.53 -56.39
CA ASN A 574 55.38 45.14 -57.75
C ASN A 574 54.05 45.77 -58.26
N GLY A 575 53.80 47.03 -57.88
CA GLY A 575 52.62 47.79 -58.32
C GLY A 575 51.36 47.59 -57.47
N LYS A 576 51.33 46.65 -56.53
CA LYS A 576 50.20 46.39 -55.62
C LYS A 576 50.52 46.89 -54.19
N PRO A 577 49.58 47.55 -53.47
CA PRO A 577 49.77 47.90 -52.07
C PRO A 577 49.97 46.66 -51.18
N VAL A 578 50.90 46.72 -50.22
CA VAL A 578 51.17 45.65 -49.25
C VAL A 578 49.91 45.28 -48.47
N GLY A 579 49.06 46.24 -48.15
CA GLY A 579 47.78 46.00 -47.50
C GLY A 579 46.83 45.09 -48.28
N GLU A 580 46.91 45.08 -49.60
CA GLU A 580 46.09 44.22 -50.47
C GLU A 580 46.77 42.88 -50.79
N MET A 581 48.04 42.71 -50.40
CA MET A 581 48.77 41.46 -50.57
C MET A 581 48.37 40.48 -49.47
N THR A 582 48.27 39.19 -49.79
CA THR A 582 48.06 38.12 -48.81
C THR A 582 49.37 37.81 -48.08
N LEU A 583 49.31 37.23 -46.88
CA LEU A 583 50.51 36.85 -46.12
C LEU A 583 51.48 35.99 -46.94
N VAL A 584 50.97 34.96 -47.63
CA VAL A 584 51.80 34.12 -48.52
C VAL A 584 52.44 34.94 -49.62
N SER A 585 51.69 35.84 -50.28
CA SER A 585 52.26 36.67 -51.35
C SER A 585 53.35 37.63 -50.86
N VAL A 586 53.27 38.09 -49.60
CA VAL A 586 54.32 38.91 -48.97
C VAL A 586 55.54 38.05 -48.62
N ILE A 587 55.35 36.84 -48.09
CA ILE A 587 56.45 35.90 -47.81
C ILE A 587 57.17 35.53 -49.11
N ASP A 588 56.44 35.18 -50.16
CA ASP A 588 57.00 34.85 -51.48
C ASP A 588 57.74 36.05 -52.09
N ALA A 589 57.18 37.25 -51.95
CA ALA A 589 57.84 38.49 -52.36
C ALA A 589 59.19 38.69 -51.63
N PHE A 590 59.23 38.47 -50.32
CA PHE A 590 60.47 38.54 -49.53
C PHE A 590 61.48 37.47 -49.94
N ILE A 591 61.05 36.23 -50.11
CA ILE A 591 61.92 35.12 -50.56
C ILE A 591 62.52 35.44 -51.93
N ASN A 592 61.71 35.90 -52.88
CA ASN A 592 62.20 36.29 -54.21
C ASN A 592 63.19 37.46 -54.15
N LEU A 593 62.96 38.44 -53.28
CA LEU A 593 63.89 39.56 -53.05
C LEU A 593 65.23 39.06 -52.51
N LEU A 594 65.22 38.19 -51.50
CA LEU A 594 66.42 37.59 -50.92
C LEU A 594 67.18 36.71 -51.92
N SER A 595 66.45 35.99 -52.78
CA SER A 595 67.01 35.11 -53.83
C SER A 595 67.67 35.90 -54.97
N SER A 596 67.25 37.14 -55.19
CA SER A 596 67.77 38.03 -56.23
C SER A 596 69.00 38.84 -55.81
N MET A 597 69.39 38.80 -54.53
CA MET A 597 70.65 39.40 -54.08
C MET A 597 71.83 38.50 -54.48
N PRO A 598 72.91 39.05 -55.06
CA PRO A 598 74.09 38.26 -55.39
C PRO A 598 74.61 37.57 -54.12
N GLN A 599 74.79 36.24 -54.16
CA GLN A 599 75.54 35.55 -53.12
C GLN A 599 77.00 35.99 -53.20
N ASN A 600 77.33 37.05 -52.47
CA ASN A 600 78.72 37.33 -52.12
C ASN A 600 79.09 36.45 -50.92
N SER A 601 80.10 35.62 -51.16
CA SER A 601 80.96 34.92 -50.20
C SER A 601 81.24 35.69 -48.91
#